data_AF-A0A7X1TQ41-F1
#
_entry.id   AF-A0A7X1TQ41-F1
#
_cell.length_a   1.000
_cell.length_b   1.000
_cell.length_c   1.000
_cell.angle_alpha   90.00
_cell.angle_beta   90.00
_cell.angle_gamma   90.00
#
_symmetry.space_group_name_H-M   'P 1'
#
loop_
_entity.id
_entity.type
_entity.pdbx_description
1 polymer ?
#
loop_
_entity_poly.entity_id
_entity_poly.type
_entity_poly.pdbx_seq_one_letter_code
_entity_poly.pdbx_strand_id
1 'polypeptide(L)'
;MTTIVRAPGNLIVATIGKVDVRLAGIDVTKAPQHVDVPSGTPCVVVYLSAARGYETVSHDAEIAQTRSLEDLAAEAVEAQKDGPPKLSNLSRVGITITDDQSTRYEPSGFRMIGDGIGWDDMRVYTPAPPSHAVMLHLDFTVDGDSTGRSCDVDPTAR
;
A
#
# COMPACT_ATOMS: atom_id res chain seq x y z
N MET A 1 3.19 -6.29 18.55
CA MET A 1 3.44 -6.59 17.12
C MET A 1 2.09 -6.79 16.46
N THR A 2 1.91 -6.53 15.18
CA THR A 2 0.67 -6.82 14.45
C THR A 2 0.75 -8.24 13.90
N THR A 3 -0.36 -8.95 13.76
CA THR A 3 -0.34 -10.33 13.22
C THR A 3 -1.47 -10.52 12.22
N ILE A 4 -1.12 -11.01 11.03
CA ILE A 4 -2.11 -11.39 10.02
C ILE A 4 -2.75 -12.70 10.46
N VAL A 5 -4.03 -12.66 10.80
CA VAL A 5 -4.81 -13.81 11.28
C VAL A 5 -5.42 -14.56 10.10
N ARG A 6 -5.82 -13.84 9.06
CA ARG A 6 -6.36 -14.41 7.83
C ARG A 6 -5.91 -13.60 6.62
N ALA A 7 -5.53 -14.29 5.58
CA ALA A 7 -5.14 -13.71 4.30
C ALA A 7 -5.34 -14.73 3.18
N PRO A 8 -5.35 -14.30 1.91
CA PRO A 8 -5.15 -15.20 0.78
C PRO A 8 -3.86 -16.01 0.99
N GLY A 9 -3.86 -17.30 0.63
CA GLY A 9 -2.73 -18.20 0.93
C GLY A 9 -1.39 -17.80 0.30
N ASN A 10 -1.41 -16.92 -0.70
CA ASN A 10 -0.24 -16.34 -1.36
C ASN A 10 -0.04 -14.84 -1.06
N LEU A 11 -0.86 -14.26 -0.16
CA LEU A 11 -0.91 -12.83 0.18
C LEU A 11 -1.18 -11.90 -1.01
N ILE A 12 -1.61 -12.44 -2.16
CA ILE A 12 -1.96 -11.63 -3.34
C ILE A 12 -3.33 -11.02 -3.11
N VAL A 13 -3.36 -9.69 -3.09
CA VAL A 13 -4.54 -8.88 -2.74
C VAL A 13 -5.13 -8.14 -3.93
N ALA A 14 -4.34 -7.95 -5.00
CA ALA A 14 -4.77 -7.32 -6.23
C ALA A 14 -3.89 -7.78 -7.40
N THR A 15 -4.38 -7.60 -8.63
CA THR A 15 -3.59 -7.77 -9.85
C THR A 15 -3.80 -6.53 -10.72
N ILE A 16 -2.72 -5.84 -11.08
CA ILE A 16 -2.75 -4.69 -11.99
C ILE A 16 -2.15 -5.15 -13.32
N GLY A 17 -3.00 -5.30 -14.34
CA GLY A 17 -2.57 -5.85 -15.63
C GLY A 17 -2.08 -7.29 -15.48
N LYS A 18 -0.76 -7.49 -15.56
CA LYS A 18 -0.08 -8.80 -15.36
C LYS A 18 0.73 -8.87 -14.07
N VAL A 19 0.67 -7.84 -13.22
CA VAL A 19 1.48 -7.76 -12.00
C VAL A 19 0.61 -8.02 -10.79
N ASP A 20 0.92 -9.11 -10.11
CA ASP A 20 0.31 -9.42 -8.83
C ASP A 20 0.87 -8.53 -7.72
N VAL A 21 -0.02 -7.99 -6.91
CA VAL A 21 0.28 -7.15 -5.76
C VAL A 21 0.04 -7.95 -4.49
N ARG A 22 1.06 -8.03 -3.64
CA ARG A 22 1.01 -8.71 -2.34
C ARG A 22 0.95 -7.72 -1.18
N LEU A 23 0.24 -8.13 -0.14
CA LEU A 23 0.35 -7.50 1.19
C LEU A 23 1.71 -7.91 1.79
N ALA A 24 2.65 -6.96 1.85
CA ALA A 24 4.00 -7.17 2.37
C ALA A 24 4.05 -7.11 3.90
N GLY A 25 3.14 -6.36 4.51
CA GLY A 25 3.06 -6.21 5.95
C GLY A 25 2.03 -5.17 6.37
N ILE A 26 1.78 -5.10 7.66
CA ILE A 26 0.93 -4.10 8.30
C ILE A 26 1.46 -3.85 9.69
N ASP A 27 1.53 -2.59 10.12
CA ASP A 27 1.99 -2.18 11.44
C ASP A 27 1.07 -1.12 12.05
N VAL A 28 0.81 -1.21 13.35
CA VAL A 28 0.22 -0.11 14.12
C VAL A 28 1.38 0.64 14.78
N THR A 29 1.66 1.84 14.30
CA THR A 29 2.87 2.58 14.67
C THR A 29 2.66 4.09 14.57
N LYS A 30 3.74 4.85 14.68
CA LYS A 30 3.76 6.30 14.49
C LYS A 30 4.04 6.64 13.03
N ALA A 31 3.33 7.63 12.52
CA ALA A 31 3.46 8.11 11.14
C ALA A 31 4.92 8.52 10.86
N PRO A 32 5.50 8.08 9.73
CA PRO A 32 6.84 8.46 9.32
C PRO A 32 6.90 9.93 8.87
N GLN A 33 8.10 10.43 8.57
CA GLN A 33 8.25 11.77 7.98
C GLN A 33 7.74 11.80 6.53
N HIS A 34 7.29 12.99 6.09
CA HIS A 34 6.82 13.28 4.72
C HIS A 34 5.56 12.53 4.28
N VAL A 35 4.59 12.39 5.18
CA VAL A 35 3.20 12.01 4.86
C VAL A 35 2.26 13.16 5.21
N ASP A 36 0.98 13.07 4.85
CA ASP A 36 0.01 14.17 4.98
C ASP A 36 -0.43 14.45 6.43
N VAL A 37 0.23 13.81 7.40
CA VAL A 37 0.00 13.97 8.84
C VAL A 37 1.31 14.23 9.59
N PRO A 38 1.26 14.91 10.75
CA PRO A 38 2.45 15.15 11.55
C PRO A 38 3.20 13.85 11.89
N SER A 39 4.51 13.86 11.68
CA SER A 39 5.40 12.76 12.10
C SER A 39 5.17 12.44 13.57
N GLY A 40 5.05 11.16 13.92
CA GLY A 40 4.76 10.75 15.29
C GLY A 40 3.29 10.44 15.58
N THR A 41 2.37 10.79 14.68
CA THR A 41 0.92 10.55 14.85
C THR A 41 0.64 9.04 14.86
N PRO A 42 -0.05 8.48 15.87
CA PRO A 42 -0.45 7.07 15.88
C PRO A 42 -1.34 6.74 14.67
N CYS A 43 -0.99 5.70 13.93
CA CYS A 43 -1.61 5.33 12.65
C CYS A 43 -1.48 3.83 12.37
N VAL A 44 -2.18 3.37 11.33
CA VAL A 44 -1.95 2.08 10.70
C VAL A 44 -1.10 2.30 9.45
N VAL A 45 -0.03 1.53 9.29
CA VAL A 45 0.84 1.55 8.12
C VAL A 45 0.69 0.21 7.41
N VAL A 46 0.32 0.25 6.13
CA VAL A 46 0.15 -0.93 5.28
C VAL A 46 1.22 -0.93 4.19
N TYR A 47 1.91 -2.05 4.04
CA TYR A 47 2.96 -2.21 3.05
C TYR A 47 2.46 -3.09 1.90
N LEU A 48 2.54 -2.58 0.69
CA LEU A 48 2.26 -3.31 -0.54
C LEU A 48 3.54 -3.50 -1.32
N SER A 49 3.64 -4.62 -2.03
CA SER A 49 4.73 -4.83 -2.98
C SER A 49 4.25 -5.68 -4.14
N ALA A 50 4.91 -5.57 -5.30
CA ALA A 50 4.69 -6.52 -6.37
C ALA A 50 5.24 -7.91 -5.97
N ALA A 51 4.47 -8.97 -6.22
CA ALA A 51 4.98 -10.33 -6.18
C ALA A 51 5.89 -10.52 -7.40
N ARG A 52 7.21 -10.36 -7.23
CA ARG A 52 8.18 -10.44 -8.33
C ARG A 52 8.30 -11.88 -8.84
N GLY A 53 7.56 -12.21 -9.91
CA GLY A 53 7.67 -13.43 -10.70
C GLY A 53 8.19 -13.15 -12.13
N TYR A 54 8.30 -14.20 -12.96
CA TYR A 54 8.70 -14.05 -14.37
C TYR A 54 7.79 -13.07 -15.14
N GLU A 55 6.50 -13.07 -14.82
CA GLU A 55 5.51 -12.17 -15.43
C GLU A 55 5.72 -10.70 -15.03
N THR A 56 6.10 -10.43 -13.77
CA THR A 56 6.46 -9.08 -13.29
C THR A 56 7.69 -8.54 -13.99
N VAL A 57 8.74 -9.37 -14.14
CA VAL A 57 9.97 -8.98 -14.86
C VAL A 57 9.69 -8.75 -16.35
N SER A 58 8.81 -9.56 -16.96
CA SER A 58 8.42 -9.41 -18.36
C SER A 58 7.56 -8.16 -18.57
N HIS A 59 6.68 -7.84 -17.63
CA HIS A 59 5.86 -6.63 -17.69
C HIS A 59 6.67 -5.37 -17.39
N ASP A 60 7.66 -5.42 -16.50
CA ASP A 60 8.64 -4.33 -16.30
C ASP A 60 9.41 -4.05 -17.59
N ALA A 61 9.78 -5.10 -18.32
CA ALA A 61 10.42 -4.97 -19.63
C ALA A 61 9.46 -4.39 -20.69
N GLU A 62 8.16 -4.74 -20.66
CA GLU A 62 7.13 -4.14 -21.53
C GLU A 62 6.94 -2.65 -21.19
N ILE A 63 6.73 -2.30 -19.92
CA ILE A 63 6.55 -0.91 -19.45
C ILE A 63 7.78 -0.07 -19.80
N ALA A 64 9.00 -0.57 -19.57
CA ALA A 64 10.22 0.12 -19.95
C ALA A 64 10.35 0.36 -21.46
N GLN A 65 9.77 -0.53 -22.29
CA GLN A 65 9.78 -0.40 -23.75
C GLN A 65 8.68 0.52 -24.29
N THR A 66 7.52 0.62 -23.61
CA THR A 66 6.40 1.49 -24.02
C THR A 66 6.38 2.85 -23.34
N ARG A 67 7.29 3.12 -22.41
CA ARG A 67 7.41 4.43 -21.76
C ARG A 67 7.63 5.53 -22.79
N SER A 68 6.72 6.50 -22.79
CA SER A 68 6.88 7.68 -23.64
C SER A 68 7.88 8.66 -23.01
N LEU A 69 8.41 9.56 -23.83
CA LEU A 69 9.21 10.70 -23.34
C LEU A 69 8.42 11.59 -22.37
N GLU A 70 7.09 11.64 -22.50
CA GLU A 70 6.21 12.42 -21.64
C GLU A 70 6.10 11.82 -20.23
N ASP A 71 6.00 10.49 -20.14
CA ASP A 71 5.97 9.77 -18.85
C ASP A 71 7.30 9.94 -18.09
N LEU A 72 8.42 9.82 -18.81
CA LEU A 72 9.76 10.04 -18.25
C LEU A 72 9.96 11.49 -17.78
N ALA A 73 9.40 12.46 -18.51
CA ALA A 73 9.45 13.87 -18.12
C ALA A 73 8.59 14.13 -16.87
N ALA A 74 7.39 13.53 -16.78
CA ALA A 74 6.53 13.64 -15.60
C ALA A 74 7.20 13.03 -14.36
N GLU A 75 7.83 11.86 -14.49
CA GLU A 75 8.61 11.22 -13.43
C GLU A 75 9.79 12.06 -12.98
N ALA A 76 10.55 12.62 -13.93
CA ALA A 76 11.69 13.48 -13.63
C ALA A 76 11.25 14.78 -12.91
N VAL A 77 10.08 15.33 -13.24
CA VAL A 77 9.52 16.50 -12.56
C VAL A 77 9.05 16.15 -11.15
N GLU A 78 8.42 14.99 -10.94
CA GLU A 78 8.02 14.52 -9.60
C GLU A 78 9.22 14.16 -8.73
N ALA A 79 10.28 13.56 -9.30
CA ALA A 79 11.52 13.23 -8.58
C ALA A 79 12.32 14.47 -8.13
N GLN A 80 12.07 15.64 -8.74
CA GLN A 80 12.69 16.92 -8.38
C GLN A 80 11.90 17.70 -7.32
N LYS A 81 10.69 17.25 -6.94
CA LYS A 81 9.93 17.87 -5.85
C LYS A 81 10.48 17.37 -4.51
N ASP A 82 10.59 18.27 -3.53
CA ASP A 82 10.93 17.87 -2.16
C ASP A 82 9.85 16.92 -1.60
N GLY A 83 10.21 15.64 -1.44
CA GLY A 83 9.33 14.58 -0.97
C GLY A 83 9.54 13.26 -1.72
N PRO A 84 9.00 12.13 -1.24
CA PRO A 84 9.05 10.87 -1.98
C PRO A 84 8.30 11.00 -3.33
N PRO A 85 8.79 10.37 -4.42
CA PRO A 85 8.13 10.44 -5.73
C PRO A 85 6.66 9.98 -5.64
N LYS A 86 5.74 10.74 -6.24
CA LYS A 86 4.29 10.47 -6.20
C LYS A 86 3.82 9.42 -7.21
N LEU A 87 4.68 8.95 -8.11
CA LEU A 87 4.30 8.01 -9.16
C LEU A 87 4.59 6.57 -8.70
N SER A 88 3.63 6.01 -7.97
CA SER A 88 3.62 4.58 -7.66
C SER A 88 2.76 3.84 -8.68
N ASN A 89 3.27 2.72 -9.21
CA ASN A 89 2.49 1.82 -10.06
C ASN A 89 1.38 1.11 -9.27
N LEU A 90 1.47 1.12 -7.94
CA LEU A 90 0.46 0.59 -7.02
C LEU A 90 -0.58 1.64 -6.59
N SER A 91 -0.51 2.87 -7.11
CA SER A 91 -1.49 3.95 -6.84
C SER A 91 -2.94 3.55 -7.09
N ARG A 92 -3.18 2.65 -8.04
CA ARG A 92 -4.51 2.11 -8.40
C ARG A 92 -5.09 1.15 -7.37
N VAL A 93 -4.25 0.59 -6.48
CA VAL A 93 -4.72 -0.28 -5.39
C VAL A 93 -5.29 0.57 -4.26
N GLY A 94 -6.59 0.43 -4.03
CA GLY A 94 -7.26 0.97 -2.86
C GLY A 94 -7.27 -0.04 -1.71
N ILE A 95 -7.20 0.47 -0.48
CA ILE A 95 -7.38 -0.33 0.73
C ILE A 95 -8.42 0.39 1.59
N THR A 96 -9.46 -0.34 1.98
CA THR A 96 -10.43 0.09 2.97
C THR A 96 -10.17 -0.69 4.25
N ILE A 97 -9.99 0.03 5.35
CA ILE A 97 -9.77 -0.55 6.67
C ILE A 97 -11.03 -0.35 7.49
N THR A 98 -11.50 -1.42 8.12
CA THR A 98 -12.58 -1.41 9.11
C THR A 98 -12.15 -2.17 10.35
N ASP A 99 -12.81 -1.92 11.47
CA ASP A 99 -12.60 -2.66 12.71
C ASP A 99 -13.94 -3.03 13.36
N ASP A 100 -13.88 -3.80 14.44
CA ASP A 100 -15.05 -4.18 15.24
C ASP A 100 -15.63 -3.02 16.08
N GLN A 101 -15.02 -1.83 16.01
CA GLN A 101 -15.41 -0.63 16.76
C GLN A 101 -15.98 0.47 15.85
N SER A 102 -16.17 0.18 14.56
CA SER A 102 -16.64 1.13 13.55
C SER A 102 -15.77 2.40 13.45
N THR A 103 -14.47 2.27 13.69
CA THR A 103 -13.50 3.35 13.52
C THR A 103 -13.43 3.72 12.05
N ARG A 104 -13.51 5.02 11.76
CA ARG A 104 -13.31 5.54 10.41
C ARG A 104 -11.82 5.76 10.17
N TYR A 105 -11.22 4.92 9.35
CA TYR A 105 -9.85 5.08 8.91
C TYR A 105 -9.79 5.87 7.60
N GLU A 106 -8.97 6.90 7.56
CA GLU A 106 -8.80 7.77 6.39
C GLU A 106 -7.35 7.71 5.86
N PRO A 107 -7.16 7.63 4.53
CA PRO A 107 -5.84 7.71 3.93
C PRO A 107 -5.16 9.02 4.32
N SER A 108 -3.95 8.92 4.87
CA SER A 108 -3.17 10.02 5.44
C SER A 108 -1.83 10.21 4.72
N GLY A 109 -1.78 9.76 3.47
CA GLY A 109 -0.61 9.82 2.60
C GLY A 109 -0.03 8.43 2.29
N PHE A 110 0.91 8.44 1.36
CA PHE A 110 1.70 7.26 1.01
C PHE A 110 3.14 7.64 0.73
N ARG A 111 4.01 6.64 0.79
CA ARG A 111 5.42 6.75 0.45
C ARG A 111 5.82 5.54 -0.38
N MET A 112 6.45 5.79 -1.52
CA MET A 112 7.14 4.73 -2.26
C MET A 112 8.37 4.29 -1.46
N ILE A 113 8.53 2.98 -1.29
CA ILE A 113 9.70 2.37 -0.66
C ILE A 113 10.50 1.66 -1.76
N GLY A 114 11.82 1.56 -1.66
CA GLY A 114 12.63 0.78 -2.61
C GLY A 114 13.41 1.60 -3.64
N ASP A 115 13.87 0.91 -4.69
CA ASP A 115 14.85 1.36 -5.68
C ASP A 115 14.30 2.32 -6.76
N GLY A 116 13.04 2.72 -6.64
CA GLY A 116 12.41 3.71 -7.52
C GLY A 116 11.67 3.14 -8.73
N ILE A 117 11.49 1.81 -8.83
CA ILE A 117 10.72 1.18 -9.93
C ILE A 117 9.19 1.25 -9.68
N GLY A 118 8.74 1.77 -8.53
CA GLY A 118 7.32 2.04 -8.28
C GLY A 118 6.48 0.84 -7.84
N TRP A 119 7.11 -0.27 -7.46
CA TRP A 119 6.44 -1.54 -7.11
C TRP A 119 6.37 -1.86 -5.63
N ASP A 120 6.73 -0.91 -4.77
CA ASP A 120 6.79 -1.09 -3.33
C ASP A 120 6.23 0.19 -2.67
N ASP A 121 5.16 0.03 -1.90
CA ASP A 121 4.35 1.12 -1.37
C ASP A 121 4.16 0.99 0.14
N MET A 122 4.18 2.13 0.82
CA MET A 122 3.77 2.29 2.21
C MET A 122 2.58 3.25 2.26
N ARG A 123 1.43 2.76 2.73
CA ARG A 123 0.19 3.52 2.89
C ARG A 123 -0.06 3.81 4.36
N VAL A 124 -0.40 5.05 4.68
CA VAL A 124 -0.67 5.47 6.06
C VAL A 124 -2.15 5.78 6.21
N TYR A 125 -2.77 5.25 7.28
CA TYR A 125 -4.16 5.47 7.63
C TYR A 125 -4.27 5.98 9.07
N THR A 126 -5.08 7.01 9.29
CA THR A 126 -5.38 7.51 10.62
C THR A 126 -6.87 7.37 10.95
N PRO A 127 -7.23 7.23 12.23
CA PRO A 127 -6.36 7.14 13.41
C PRO A 127 -5.69 5.76 13.58
N ALA A 128 -4.86 5.58 14.62
CA ALA A 128 -4.54 4.24 15.10
C ALA A 128 -5.80 3.51 15.59
N PRO A 129 -5.83 2.17 15.56
CA PRO A 129 -6.95 1.40 16.09
C PRO A 129 -7.17 1.72 17.58
N PRO A 130 -8.43 1.83 18.02
CA PRO A 130 -8.74 1.95 19.44
C PRO A 130 -8.16 0.78 20.23
N SER A 131 -7.81 0.99 21.50
CA SER A 131 -7.20 -0.04 22.37
C SER A 131 -8.06 -1.29 22.60
N HIS A 132 -9.35 -1.20 22.27
CA HIS A 132 -10.34 -2.26 22.42
C HIS A 132 -10.73 -2.90 21.07
N ALA A 133 -10.21 -2.40 19.94
CA ALA A 133 -10.34 -3.07 18.66
C ALA A 133 -9.55 -4.38 18.69
N VAL A 134 -10.24 -5.47 18.37
CA VAL A 134 -9.70 -6.83 18.40
C VAL A 134 -9.22 -7.25 17.02
N MET A 135 -9.79 -6.65 15.96
CA MET A 135 -9.49 -7.06 14.60
C MET A 135 -9.60 -5.87 13.63
N LEU A 136 -8.63 -5.77 12.73
CA LEU A 136 -8.71 -4.95 11.54
C LEU A 136 -9.05 -5.83 10.34
N HIS A 137 -10.05 -5.41 9.58
CA HIS A 137 -10.42 -6.00 8.31
C HIS A 137 -9.99 -5.08 7.17
N LEU A 138 -9.23 -5.62 6.23
CA LEU A 138 -8.73 -4.91 5.07
C LEU A 138 -9.39 -5.47 3.81
N ASP A 139 -10.12 -4.62 3.10
CA ASP A 139 -10.64 -4.91 1.75
C ASP A 139 -9.81 -4.18 0.70
N PHE A 140 -9.57 -4.86 -0.41
CA PHE A 140 -8.74 -4.34 -1.49
C PHE A 140 -9.57 -4.06 -2.74
N THR A 141 -9.22 -2.96 -3.41
CA THR A 141 -9.81 -2.56 -4.69
C THR A 141 -8.74 -2.24 -5.72
N VAL A 142 -9.08 -2.33 -7.00
CA VAL A 142 -8.28 -1.81 -8.12
C VAL A 142 -9.16 -0.84 -8.90
N ASP A 143 -8.75 0.42 -8.98
CA ASP A 143 -9.55 1.52 -9.58
C ASP A 143 -10.97 1.65 -9.01
N GLY A 144 -11.15 1.28 -7.74
CA GLY A 144 -12.43 1.30 -7.06
C GLY A 144 -13.24 0.00 -7.17
N ASP A 145 -12.87 -0.93 -8.07
CA ASP A 145 -13.52 -2.23 -8.18
C ASP A 145 -12.97 -3.20 -7.15
N SER A 146 -13.86 -3.92 -6.45
CA SER A 146 -13.45 -4.91 -5.45
C SER A 146 -12.66 -6.06 -6.08
N THR A 147 -11.54 -6.44 -5.45
CA THR A 147 -10.77 -7.61 -5.86
C THR A 147 -11.34 -8.92 -5.29
N GLY A 148 -12.34 -8.84 -4.39
CA GLY A 148 -12.84 -9.97 -3.61
C GLY A 148 -11.79 -10.57 -2.66
N ARG A 149 -10.65 -9.90 -2.47
CA ARG A 149 -9.59 -10.29 -1.53
C ARG A 149 -9.69 -9.44 -0.29
N SER A 150 -9.49 -10.07 0.87
CA SER A 150 -9.48 -9.39 2.15
C SER A 150 -8.45 -10.02 3.09
N CYS A 151 -8.02 -9.26 4.09
CA CYS A 151 -7.14 -9.73 5.15
C CYS A 151 -7.70 -9.33 6.52
N ASP A 152 -7.58 -10.24 7.49
CA ASP A 152 -7.91 -9.98 8.90
C ASP A 152 -6.62 -9.91 9.71
N VAL A 153 -6.47 -8.87 10.53
CA VAL A 153 -5.25 -8.57 11.27
C VAL A 153 -5.58 -8.32 12.73
N ASP A 154 -4.85 -8.94 13.64
CA ASP A 154 -4.87 -8.61 15.07
C ASP A 154 -3.95 -7.38 15.29
N PRO A 155 -4.49 -6.22 15.69
CA PRO A 155 -3.71 -5.02 15.96
C PRO A 155 -2.91 -5.13 17.27
N THR A 156 -3.16 -6.15 18.08
CA THR A 156 -2.66 -6.37 19.43
C THR A 156 -1.94 -7.72 19.60
N ALA A 157 -0.90 -8.02 18.83
CA ALA A 157 0.03 -9.07 19.30
C ALA A 157 0.80 -8.51 20.50
N ARG A 158 0.30 -8.86 21.69
CA ARG A 158 0.85 -8.57 23.01
C ARG A 158 2.23 -9.18 23.19
#